data_AF-A0A661KHH1-F1
#
_entry.id   AF-A0A661KHH1-F1
#
_cell.length_a   1.000
_cell.length_b   1.000
_cell.length_c   1.000
_cell.angle_alpha   90.00
_cell.angle_beta   90.00
_cell.angle_gamma   90.00
#
_symmetry.space_group_name_H-M   'P 1'
#
loop_
_entity.id
_entity.type
_entity.pdbx_description
1 polymer ?
#
loop_
_entity_poly.entity_id
_entity_poly.type
_entity_poly.pdbx_seq_one_letter_code
_entity_poly.pdbx_strand_id
1 'polypeptide(L)'
;MKEYPHFYEYYQEIEALREAYINYKLDHDLLDYDDLLVYLKLLLKNDSIRETLSERYKFIMVDEYQDTNKIQAEIVYLLGQRYKNVMVVGDDAQSIYGFRG
;
A
#
# COMPACT_ATOMS: atom_id res chain seq x y z
N MET A 1 -2.51 -3.64 -19.44
CA MET A 1 -2.68 -4.33 -20.74
C MET A 1 -1.99 -3.67 -21.92
N LYS A 2 -1.95 -2.33 -22.03
CA LYS A 2 -1.14 -1.66 -23.08
C LYS A 2 0.34 -2.06 -23.04
N GLU A 3 0.89 -2.32 -21.86
CA GLU A 3 2.29 -2.74 -21.66
C GLU A 3 2.54 -4.24 -21.86
N TYR A 4 1.50 -5.08 -21.80
CA TYR A 4 1.63 -6.54 -21.88
C TYR A 4 0.54 -7.14 -22.80
N PRO A 5 0.63 -6.90 -24.13
CA PRO A 5 -0.41 -7.29 -25.07
C PRO A 5 -0.58 -8.81 -25.22
N HIS A 6 0.46 -9.60 -24.92
CA HIS A 6 0.43 -11.06 -25.03
C HIS A 6 -0.47 -11.74 -23.97
N PHE A 7 -0.88 -11.04 -22.91
CA PHE A 7 -1.86 -11.56 -21.94
C PHE A 7 -3.30 -11.24 -22.30
N TYR A 8 -3.56 -10.53 -23.41
CA TYR A 8 -4.92 -10.10 -23.75
C TYR A 8 -5.87 -11.28 -24.00
N GLU A 9 -5.37 -12.33 -24.65
CA GLU A 9 -6.15 -13.54 -24.92
C GLU A 9 -6.56 -14.30 -23.64
N TYR A 10 -5.82 -14.10 -22.54
CA TYR A 10 -6.06 -14.73 -21.24
C TYR A 10 -6.79 -13.80 -20.24
N TYR A 11 -7.31 -12.66 -20.70
CA TYR A 11 -7.89 -11.65 -19.81
C TYR A 11 -8.99 -12.22 -18.92
N GLN A 12 -9.91 -12.98 -19.51
CA GLN A 12 -11.06 -13.51 -18.81
C GLN A 12 -10.65 -14.53 -17.76
N GLU A 13 -9.66 -15.37 -18.07
CA GLU A 13 -9.08 -16.37 -17.18
C GLU A 13 -8.33 -15.74 -16.02
N ILE A 14 -7.55 -14.67 -16.28
CA ILE A 14 -6.84 -13.92 -15.25
C ILE A 14 -7.83 -13.24 -14.30
N GLU A 15 -8.90 -12.62 -14.82
CA GLU A 15 -9.94 -12.02 -13.99
C GLU A 15 -10.70 -13.07 -13.18
N ALA A 16 -11.08 -14.20 -13.79
CA ALA A 16 -11.73 -15.30 -13.08
C ALA A 16 -10.83 -15.87 -11.95
N LEU A 17 -9.53 -16.02 -12.21
CA LEU A 17 -8.55 -16.45 -11.20
C LEU A 17 -8.42 -15.41 -10.08
N ARG A 18 -8.37 -14.12 -10.43
CA ARG A 18 -8.30 -13.02 -9.45
C ARG A 18 -9.52 -13.04 -8.52
N GLU A 19 -10.72 -13.20 -9.07
CA GLU A 19 -11.96 -13.31 -8.30
C GLU A 19 -11.95 -14.55 -7.39
N ALA A 20 -11.56 -15.71 -7.92
CA ALA A 20 -11.43 -16.93 -7.13
C ALA A 20 -10.42 -16.79 -5.98
N TYR A 21 -9.28 -16.14 -6.24
CA TYR A 21 -8.26 -15.88 -5.22
C TYR A 21 -8.77 -14.94 -4.12
N ILE A 22 -9.47 -13.86 -4.48
CA ILE A 22 -10.07 -12.94 -3.51
C ILE A 22 -11.11 -13.65 -2.65
N ASN A 23 -12.02 -14.41 -3.27
CA ASN A 23 -13.06 -15.15 -2.55
C ASN A 23 -12.43 -16.19 -1.61
N TYR A 24 -11.42 -16.91 -2.08
CA TYR A 24 -10.68 -17.86 -1.24
C TYR A 24 -10.10 -17.19 0.01
N LYS A 25 -9.45 -16.03 -0.14
CA LYS A 25 -8.90 -15.30 1.02
C LYS A 25 -10.00 -14.89 2.00
N LEU A 26 -11.12 -14.36 1.49
CA LEU A 26 -12.25 -13.92 2.31
C LEU A 26 -12.90 -15.07 3.08
N ASP A 27 -13.13 -16.21 2.42
CA ASP A 27 -13.77 -17.38 3.04
C ASP A 27 -12.92 -18.03 4.15
N HIS A 28 -11.62 -17.71 4.19
CA HIS A 28 -10.66 -18.26 5.15
C HIS A 28 -10.09 -17.20 6.12
N ASP A 29 -10.65 -15.98 6.14
CA ASP A 29 -10.17 -14.86 6.95
C ASP A 29 -8.67 -14.56 6.75
N LEU A 30 -8.18 -14.68 5.51
CA LEU A 30 -6.78 -14.47 5.15
C LEU A 30 -6.54 -13.07 4.57
N LEU A 31 -5.35 -12.54 4.85
CA LEU A 31 -4.83 -11.30 4.25
C LEU A 31 -3.44 -11.58 3.70
N ASP A 32 -3.17 -11.10 2.49
CA ASP A 32 -1.81 -11.03 1.94
C ASP A 32 -1.15 -9.67 2.24
N TYR A 33 0.08 -9.49 1.79
CA TYR A 33 0.86 -8.27 2.07
C TYR A 33 0.25 -7.00 1.46
N ASP A 34 -0.38 -7.09 0.29
CA ASP A 34 -0.99 -5.93 -0.36
C ASP A 34 -2.30 -5.55 0.35
N ASP A 35 -3.06 -6.56 0.78
CA ASP A 35 -4.27 -6.35 1.58
C ASP A 35 -3.96 -5.56 2.85
N LEU A 36 -2.87 -5.89 3.56
CA LEU A 36 -2.49 -5.18 4.78
C LEU A 36 -2.32 -3.67 4.54
N LEU A 37 -1.72 -3.28 3.41
CA LEU A 37 -1.55 -1.88 3.03
C LEU A 37 -2.90 -1.23 2.67
N VAL A 38 -3.72 -1.93 1.89
CA VAL A 38 -5.05 -1.46 1.48
C VAL A 38 -5.96 -1.23 2.68
N TYR A 39 -6.05 -2.21 3.57
CA TYR A 39 -6.89 -2.11 4.76
C TYR A 39 -6.38 -1.07 5.74
N LEU A 40 -5.06 -0.95 5.97
CA LEU A 40 -4.51 0.11 6.81
C LEU A 40 -4.86 1.50 6.25
N LYS A 41 -4.64 1.72 4.96
CA LYS A 41 -5.03 2.98 4.30
C LYS A 41 -6.53 3.26 4.46
N LEU A 42 -7.38 2.25 4.31
CA LEU A 42 -8.83 2.40 4.49
C LEU A 42 -9.19 2.79 5.93
N LEU A 43 -8.59 2.13 6.93
CA LEU A 43 -8.80 2.45 8.34
C LEU A 43 -8.36 3.88 8.67
N LEU A 44 -7.27 4.37 8.08
CA LEU A 44 -6.78 5.73 8.28
C LEU A 44 -7.69 6.82 7.70
N LYS A 45 -8.67 6.47 6.85
CA LYS A 45 -9.72 7.41 6.44
C LYS A 45 -10.71 7.71 7.56
N ASN A 46 -10.79 6.86 8.60
CA ASN A 46 -11.59 7.14 9.79
C ASN A 46 -10.82 8.08 10.72
N ASP A 47 -11.39 9.25 10.98
CA ASP A 47 -10.76 10.30 11.78
C ASP A 47 -10.42 9.85 13.20
N SER A 48 -11.30 9.10 13.87
CA SER A 48 -11.07 8.63 15.24
C SER A 48 -9.89 7.66 15.32
N ILE A 49 -9.78 6.74 14.35
CA ILE A 49 -8.63 5.81 14.27
C ILE A 49 -7.36 6.60 13.96
N ARG A 50 -7.41 7.51 12.98
CA ARG A 50 -6.26 8.33 12.59
C ARG A 50 -5.78 9.21 13.74
N GLU A 51 -6.68 9.81 14.52
CA GLU A 51 -6.34 10.59 15.70
C GLU A 51 -5.66 9.73 16.77
N THR A 52 -6.23 8.57 17.08
CA THR A 52 -5.65 7.62 18.04
C THR A 52 -4.23 7.23 17.65
N LEU A 53 -4.01 6.94 16.37
CA LEU A 53 -2.69 6.58 15.85
C LEU A 53 -1.73 7.77 15.80
N SER A 54 -2.21 8.96 15.44
CA SER A 54 -1.39 10.17 15.41
C SER A 54 -0.91 10.57 16.81
N GLU A 55 -1.75 10.42 17.83
CA GLU A 55 -1.38 10.65 19.24
C GLU A 55 -0.32 9.66 19.72
N ARG A 56 -0.36 8.41 19.23
CA ARG A 56 0.65 7.40 19.53
C ARG A 56 1.96 7.64 18.78
N TYR A 57 1.88 7.95 17.49
CA TYR A 57 3.02 8.12 16.58
C TYR A 57 3.19 9.60 16.21
N LYS A 58 3.62 10.41 17.18
CA LYS A 58 3.79 11.87 17.01
C LYS A 58 4.95 12.25 16.09
N PHE A 59 5.88 11.33 15.87
CA PHE A 59 7.05 11.46 15.00
C PHE A 59 7.13 10.20 14.16
N ILE A 60 7.31 10.35 12.85
CA ILE A 60 7.37 9.24 11.90
C ILE A 60 8.69 9.35 11.15
N MET A 61 9.46 8.26 11.13
CA MET A 61 10.67 8.12 10.34
C MET A 61 10.44 7.02 9.31
N VAL A 62 10.73 7.31 8.04
CA VAL A 62 10.68 6.31 6.95
C VAL A 62 12.07 6.25 6.33
N ASP A 63 12.64 5.05 6.32
CA ASP A 63 13.91 4.76 5.66
C ASP A 63 13.65 4.20 4.26
N GLU A 64 14.66 4.20 3.39
CA GLU A 64 14.59 3.71 2.00
C GLU A 64 13.39 4.27 1.22
N TYR A 65 13.12 5.56 1.37
CA TYR A 65 11.92 6.20 0.81
C TYR A 65 11.88 6.16 -0.73
N GLN A 66 13.03 6.00 -1.39
CA GLN A 66 13.11 5.83 -2.85
C GLN A 66 12.42 4.57 -3.38
N ASP A 67 12.19 3.57 -2.52
CA ASP A 67 11.50 2.31 -2.87
C ASP A 67 10.04 2.29 -2.40
N THR A 68 9.54 3.42 -1.90
CA THR A 68 8.15 3.56 -1.42
C THR A 68 7.18 3.72 -2.59
N ASN A 69 6.17 2.85 -2.65
CA ASN A 69 5.11 2.97 -3.64
C ASN A 69 4.01 3.95 -3.21
N LYS A 70 3.08 4.25 -4.12
CA LYS A 70 2.01 5.24 -3.89
C LYS A 70 1.17 4.96 -2.65
N ILE A 71 0.79 3.71 -2.38
CA ILE A 71 -0.08 3.39 -1.23
C ILE A 71 0.65 3.59 0.09
N GLN A 72 1.93 3.21 0.16
CA GLN A 72 2.76 3.42 1.33
C GLN A 72 2.96 4.93 1.60
N ALA A 73 3.21 5.73 0.56
CA ALA A 73 3.32 7.19 0.69
C ALA A 73 2.02 7.83 1.23
N GLU A 74 0.85 7.37 0.76
CA GLU A 74 -0.44 7.84 1.27
C GLU A 74 -0.68 7.46 2.74
N ILE A 75 -0.25 6.27 3.17
CA ILE A 75 -0.31 5.85 4.58
C ILE A 75 0.54 6.77 5.46
N VAL A 76 1.79 7.02 5.07
CA VAL A 76 2.70 7.93 5.79
C VAL A 76 2.12 9.33 5.87
N TYR A 77 1.55 9.84 4.77
CA TYR A 77 0.88 11.13 4.74
C TYR A 77 -0.29 11.21 5.72
N LEU A 78 -1.18 10.22 5.72
CA LEU A 78 -2.34 10.18 6.62
C LEU A 78 -1.91 10.11 8.09
N LEU A 79 -0.92 9.28 8.43
CA LEU A 79 -0.39 9.18 9.80
C LEU A 79 0.27 10.48 10.26
N GLY A 80 1.01 11.15 9.37
CA GLY A 80 1.74 12.38 9.68
C GLY A 80 0.88 13.64 9.68
N GLN A 81 -0.36 13.59 9.21
CA GLN A 81 -1.15 14.79 8.89
C GLN A 81 -1.39 15.71 10.09
N ARG A 82 -1.54 15.17 11.31
CA ARG A 82 -1.85 15.93 12.52
C ARG A 82 -0.67 16.77 13.02
N TYR A 83 0.48 16.13 13.21
CA TYR A 83 1.67 16.78 13.81
C TYR A 83 2.70 17.24 12.80
N LYS A 84 2.65 16.73 11.56
CA LYS A 84 3.57 17.06 10.47
C LYS A 84 5.05 16.82 10.78
N ASN A 85 5.34 15.91 11.71
CA ASN A 85 6.69 15.51 12.09
C ASN A 85 7.08 14.23 11.35
N VAL A 86 7.21 14.30 10.03
CA VAL A 86 7.64 13.19 9.19
C VAL A 86 9.06 13.46 8.71
N MET A 87 9.96 12.51 8.97
CA MET A 87 11.31 12.49 8.42
C MET A 87 11.42 11.30 7.47
N VAL A 88 11.92 11.53 6.26
CA VAL A 88 12.18 10.47 5.29
C VAL A 88 13.66 10.49 4.91
N VAL A 89 14.23 9.31 4.70
CA VAL A 89 15.60 9.09 4.25
C VAL A 89 15.55 8.19 3.02
N GLY A 90 16.36 8.49 2.00
CA GLY A 90 16.46 7.66 0.80
C GLY A 90 17.54 8.17 -0.16
N ASP A 91 17.93 7.32 -1.11
CA ASP A 91 18.91 7.60 -2.15
C ASP A 91 18.37 7.22 -3.54
N ASP A 92 18.09 8.21 -4.38
CA ASP A 92 17.56 8.01 -5.73
C ASP A 92 18.48 7.14 -6.61
N ALA A 93 19.79 7.15 -6.37
CA ALA A 93 20.75 6.34 -7.11
C ALA A 93 20.68 4.84 -6.76
N GLN A 94 19.91 4.48 -5.73
CA GLN A 94 19.73 3.11 -5.24
C GLN A 94 18.31 2.58 -5.41
N SER A 95 17.42 3.28 -6.13
CA SER A 95 16.08 2.78 -6.43
C SER A 95 16.16 1.58 -7.37
N ILE A 96 16.04 0.37 -6.80
CA ILE A 96 16.10 -0.91 -7.54
C ILE A 96 14.74 -1.61 -7.61
N TYR A 97 13.73 -1.12 -6.90
CA TYR A 97 12.39 -1.73 -6.84
C TYR A 97 11.32 -1.05 -7.71
N GLY A 98 11.70 -0.23 -8.69
CA GLY A 98 10.75 0.45 -9.58
C GLY A 98 9.78 -0.46 -10.35
N PHE A 99 10.03 -1.77 -10.41
CA PHE A 99 9.11 -2.76 -10.98
C PHE A 99 7.93 -3.14 -10.06
N ARG A 100 7.93 -2.71 -8.79
CA ARG A 100 6.90 -3.04 -7.78
C ARG A 100 5.87 -1.93 -7.56
N GLY A 101 5.87 -0.89 -8.41
CA GLY A 101 4.90 0.20 -8.40
C GLY A 101 5.52 1.56 -8.18
#